data_AF-A0AAD9PL02-F1
#
_entry.id   AF-A0AAD9PL02-F1
#
_cell.length_a   1.000
_cell.length_b   1.000
_cell.length_c   1.000
_cell.angle_alpha   90.00
_cell.angle_beta   90.00
_cell.angle_gamma   90.00
#
_symmetry.space_group_name_H-M   'P 1'
#
loop_
_entity.id
_entity.type
_entity.pdbx_description
1 polymer ?
#
loop_
_entity_poly.entity_id
_entity_poly.type
_entity_poly.pdbx_seq_one_letter_code
_entity_poly.pdbx_strand_id
1 'polypeptide(L)'
;MEVGIEDSLHIEFEYNKSKYHLTDVILGKVRHQVAKGLQVYFLLVCIPVRSMEIAIQRIETITVGRSSVTETTTITKFEIMDGNPVKGECIPVRLYLNGLDTCPTYKNVQNKLSVRHYINLTIVDEQDKRYFKKQEIEFWRNRLG
;
A
#
# COMPACT_ATOMS: atom_id res chain seq x y z
N MET A 1 -7.30 -4.04 -0.03
CA MET A 1 -6.17 -4.37 0.87
C MET A 1 -6.61 -4.04 2.28
N GLU A 2 -6.44 -4.94 3.24
CA GLU A 2 -6.86 -4.72 4.63
C GLU A 2 -5.69 -4.88 5.60
N VAL A 3 -5.68 -4.03 6.63
CA VAL A 3 -4.83 -4.16 7.81
C VAL A 3 -5.75 -4.38 9.00
N GLY A 4 -5.82 -5.63 9.44
CA GLY A 4 -6.59 -6.04 10.61
C GLY A 4 -5.67 -6.49 11.74
N ILE A 5 -5.93 -5.99 12.93
CA ILE A 5 -5.46 -6.54 14.21
C ILE A 5 -6.71 -7.08 14.88
N GLU A 6 -6.72 -8.37 15.23
CA GLU A 6 -7.83 -8.99 15.94
C GLU A 6 -8.24 -8.13 17.14
N ASP A 7 -9.55 -7.87 17.22
CA ASP A 7 -10.24 -7.11 18.28
C ASP A 7 -9.79 -5.65 18.52
N SER A 8 -8.88 -5.09 17.73
CA SER A 8 -8.26 -3.78 18.02
C SER A 8 -8.33 -2.76 16.88
N LEU A 9 -8.04 -3.14 15.62
CA LEU A 9 -8.02 -2.17 14.51
C LEU A 9 -8.33 -2.86 13.18
N HIS A 10 -9.26 -2.31 12.40
CA HIS A 10 -9.55 -2.81 11.06
C HIS A 10 -9.68 -1.65 10.06
N ILE A 11 -8.64 -1.46 9.27
CA ILE A 11 -8.58 -0.43 8.22
C ILE A 11 -8.54 -1.09 6.86
N GLU A 12 -9.46 -0.67 6.00
CA GLU A 12 -9.56 -1.12 4.62
C GLU A 12 -9.10 -0.01 3.67
N PHE A 13 -8.19 -0.36 2.77
CA PHE A 13 -7.83 0.47 1.63
C PHE A 13 -8.33 -0.17 0.33
N GLU A 14 -9.34 0.46 -0.25
CA GLU A 14 -9.94 0.13 -1.53
C GLU A 14 -9.30 0.99 -2.62
N TYR A 15 -8.97 0.41 -3.78
CA TYR A 15 -8.47 1.15 -4.93
C TYR A 15 -9.05 0.59 -6.23
N ASN A 16 -9.11 1.43 -7.28
CA ASN A 16 -9.93 1.19 -8.46
C ASN A 16 -9.42 0.10 -9.42
N LYS A 17 -8.10 -0.11 -9.54
CA LYS A 17 -7.51 -1.08 -10.49
C LYS A 17 -6.32 -1.83 -9.90
N SER A 18 -6.01 -3.02 -10.41
CA SER A 18 -4.73 -3.70 -10.12
C SER A 18 -3.62 -3.36 -11.11
N LYS A 19 -3.98 -2.74 -12.25
CA LYS A 19 -3.06 -2.35 -13.32
C LYS A 19 -3.22 -0.87 -13.66
N TYR A 20 -2.11 -0.16 -13.76
CA TYR A 20 -2.08 1.28 -14.03
C TYR A 20 -1.07 1.64 -15.12
N HIS A 21 -1.44 2.63 -15.93
CA HIS A 21 -0.48 3.26 -16.82
C HIS A 21 0.49 4.13 -16.01
N LEU A 22 1.72 4.33 -16.49
CA LEU A 22 2.73 5.18 -15.82
C LEU A 22 2.27 6.63 -15.56
N THR A 23 1.29 7.10 -16.32
CA THR A 23 0.69 8.44 -16.17
C THR A 23 -0.74 8.39 -15.64
N ASP A 24 -1.21 7.22 -15.19
CA ASP A 24 -2.56 7.06 -14.63
C ASP A 24 -2.63 7.65 -13.21
N VAL A 25 -3.85 7.65 -12.67
CA VAL A 25 -4.12 8.09 -11.31
C VAL A 25 -4.73 6.92 -10.54
N ILE A 26 -4.09 6.57 -9.43
CA ILE A 26 -4.63 5.60 -8.47
C ILE A 26 -5.70 6.33 -7.66
N LEU A 27 -6.95 5.89 -7.82
CA LEU A 27 -8.07 6.39 -7.04
C LEU A 27 -8.39 5.35 -5.97
N GLY A 28 -8.28 5.75 -4.71
CA GLY A 28 -8.54 4.91 -3.57
C GLY A 28 -9.43 5.56 -2.52
N LYS A 29 -9.92 4.73 -1.61
CA LYS A 29 -10.68 5.14 -0.43
C LYS A 29 -10.16 4.33 0.75
N VAL A 30 -9.76 5.04 1.80
CA VAL A 30 -9.51 4.43 3.11
C VAL A 30 -10.84 4.46 3.86
N ARG A 31 -11.26 3.31 4.39
CA ARG A 31 -12.43 3.20 5.25
C ARG A 31 -12.06 2.51 6.55
N HIS A 32 -12.56 3.04 7.65
CA HIS A 32 -12.54 2.34 8.92
C HIS A 32 -13.83 1.52 9.06
N GLN A 33 -13.76 0.18 8.94
CA GLN A 33 -14.90 -0.69 9.17
C GLN A 33 -14.86 -1.27 10.59
N VAL A 34 -16.01 -1.25 11.28
CA VAL A 34 -16.18 -2.08 12.49
C VAL A 34 -16.53 -3.49 12.03
N ALA A 35 -15.80 -4.49 12.52
CA ALA A 35 -16.04 -5.89 12.25
C ALA A 35 -17.54 -6.20 12.42
N LYS A 36 -18.19 -6.58 11.31
CA LYS A 36 -19.58 -7.03 11.32
C LYS A 36 -19.63 -8.44 11.89
N GLY A 37 -19.81 -8.56 13.19
CA GLY A 37 -20.03 -9.84 13.85
C GLY A 37 -20.06 -9.71 15.36
N LEU A 38 -21.20 -10.08 15.93
CA LEU A 38 -21.49 -10.23 17.36
C LEU A 38 -21.79 -8.96 18.16
N GLN A 39 -23.09 -8.83 18.46
CA GLN A 39 -23.67 -7.94 19.46
C GLN A 39 -23.32 -8.42 20.88
N VAL A 40 -22.12 -8.14 21.40
CA VAL A 40 -21.87 -8.14 22.84
C VAL A 40 -20.79 -7.10 23.15
N TYR A 41 -21.10 -6.19 24.06
CA TYR A 41 -20.27 -5.06 24.46
C TYR A 41 -18.90 -5.50 25.01
N PHE A 42 -17.83 -5.21 24.27
CA PHE A 42 -16.52 -4.88 24.85
C PHE A 42 -15.87 -3.82 23.95
N LEU A 43 -15.64 -2.64 24.53
CA LEU A 43 -14.32 -2.00 24.55
C LEU A 43 -13.36 -2.42 23.41
N LEU A 44 -13.70 -2.16 22.14
CA LEU A 44 -12.76 -2.36 21.04
C LEU A 44 -11.62 -1.38 21.28
N VAL A 45 -10.46 -1.92 21.66
CA VAL A 45 -9.28 -1.16 22.02
C VAL A 45 -8.86 -0.38 20.79
N CYS A 46 -9.29 0.88 20.69
CA CYS A 46 -8.77 1.83 19.72
C CYS A 46 -7.27 1.96 20.01
N ILE A 47 -6.43 1.21 19.30
CA ILE A 47 -4.99 1.48 19.30
C ILE A 47 -4.85 2.90 18.80
N PRO A 48 -4.33 3.84 19.61
CA PRO A 48 -4.22 5.20 19.17
C PRO A 48 -3.21 5.26 18.03
N VAL A 49 -3.70 5.66 16.85
CA VAL A 49 -2.90 5.80 15.63
C VAL A 49 -2.25 7.17 15.67
N ARG A 50 -0.94 7.18 15.52
CA ARG A 50 -0.14 8.39 15.37
C ARG A 50 -0.18 8.87 13.93
N SER A 51 0.13 7.99 12.98
CA SER A 51 0.13 8.35 11.57
C SER A 51 -0.23 7.18 10.65
N MET A 52 -0.77 7.53 9.48
CA MET A 52 -1.09 6.58 8.42
C MET A 52 -0.47 7.04 7.11
N GLU A 53 0.19 6.12 6.41
CA GLU A 53 1.04 6.43 5.27
C GLU A 53 0.83 5.40 4.16
N ILE A 54 0.70 5.85 2.91
CA ILE A 54 0.80 4.99 1.73
C ILE A 54 2.11 5.30 1.02
N ALA A 55 2.89 4.26 0.74
CA ALA A 55 4.08 4.34 -0.09
C ALA A 55 3.93 3.48 -1.34
N ILE A 56 4.49 3.94 -2.46
CA ILE A 56 4.71 3.11 -3.64
C ILE A 56 6.15 2.62 -3.57
N GLN A 57 6.32 1.30 -3.56
CA GLN A 57 7.62 0.65 -3.47
C GLN A 57 7.91 -0.13 -4.74
N ARG A 58 9.15 -0.03 -5.22
CA ARG A 58 9.71 -0.83 -6.30
C ARG A 58 10.60 -1.90 -5.69
N ILE A 59 10.39 -3.14 -6.08
CA ILE A 59 11.24 -4.26 -5.71
C ILE A 59 11.92 -4.75 -6.98
N GLU A 60 13.24 -4.63 -7.01
CA GLU A 60 14.10 -5.08 -8.09
C GLU A 60 14.86 -6.32 -7.63
N THR A 61 14.66 -7.43 -8.34
CA THR A 61 15.38 -8.67 -8.10
C THR A 61 16.28 -8.96 -9.29
N ILE A 62 17.59 -8.98 -9.05
CA ILE A 62 18.61 -9.33 -10.02
C ILE A 62 19.12 -10.73 -9.70
N THR A 63 19.05 -11.63 -10.68
CA THR A 63 19.52 -13.01 -10.59
C THR A 63 20.71 -13.20 -11.52
N VAL A 64 21.85 -13.61 -10.94
CA VAL A 64 23.08 -13.93 -11.68
C VAL A 64 23.53 -15.33 -11.27
N GLY A 65 23.41 -16.29 -12.19
CA GLY A 65 23.71 -17.69 -11.91
C GLY A 65 22.77 -18.26 -10.84
N ARG A 66 23.34 -18.69 -9.70
CA ARG A 66 22.58 -19.21 -8.55
C ARG A 66 22.29 -18.16 -7.48
N SER A 67 22.80 -16.94 -7.65
CA SER A 67 22.67 -15.87 -6.66
C SER A 67 21.57 -14.90 -7.08
N SER A 68 20.76 -14.45 -6.11
CA SER A 68 19.74 -13.42 -6.30
C SER A 68 19.94 -12.29 -5.31
N VAL A 69 19.98 -11.05 -5.80
CA VAL A 69 19.99 -9.83 -5.00
C VAL A 69 18.63 -9.16 -5.17
N THR A 70 18.00 -8.77 -4.06
CA THR A 70 16.74 -8.03 -4.08
C THR A 70 16.92 -6.68 -3.41
N GLU A 71 16.57 -5.61 -4.11
CA GLU A 71 16.59 -4.24 -3.64
C GLU A 71 15.17 -3.69 -3.58
N THR A 72 14.84 -2.99 -2.49
CA THR A 72 13.53 -2.34 -2.32
C THR A 72 13.73 -0.84 -2.24
N THR A 73 13.18 -0.12 -3.21
CA THR A 73 13.24 1.34 -3.28
C THR A 73 11.85 1.92 -3.02
N THR A 74 11.74 2.92 -2.15
CA THR A 74 10.48 3.66 -1.99
C THR A 74 10.46 4.80 -3.00
N ILE A 75 9.57 4.71 -4.00
CA ILE A 75 9.46 5.72 -5.08
C ILE A 75 8.83 6.99 -4.53
N THR A 76 7.77 6.85 -3.73
CA THR A 76 7.06 7.96 -3.13
C THR A 76 6.36 7.52 -1.86
N LYS A 77 6.15 8.50 -0.98
CA LYS A 77 5.49 8.34 0.31
C LYS A 77 4.45 9.45 0.45
N PHE A 78 3.23 9.07 0.81
CA PHE A 78 2.11 9.95 1.03
C PHE A 78 1.57 9.73 2.43
N GLU A 79 1.52 10.79 3.22
CA GLU A 79 0.86 10.80 4.53
C GLU A 79 -0.64 11.02 4.31
N ILE A 80 -1.46 10.10 4.81
CA ILE A 80 -2.92 10.10 4.61
C ILE A 80 -3.61 10.76 5.80
N MET A 81 -3.13 10.45 7.01
CA MET A 81 -3.76 10.85 8.27
C MET A 81 -2.68 11.08 9.32
N ASP A 82 -2.90 12.12 10.12
CA ASP A 82 -2.18 12.42 11.34
C ASP A 82 -3.18 12.39 12.49
N GLY A 83 -2.96 11.52 13.47
CA GLY A 83 -3.86 11.27 14.59
C GLY A 83 -4.88 10.13 14.37
N ASN A 84 -5.87 10.12 15.27
CA ASN A 84 -6.78 8.99 15.43
C ASN A 84 -7.94 9.00 14.41
N PRO A 85 -8.20 7.89 13.71
CA PRO A 85 -9.35 7.78 12.82
C PRO A 85 -10.66 7.81 13.63
N VAL A 86 -11.67 8.54 13.16
CA VAL A 86 -13.02 8.45 13.75
C VAL A 86 -13.79 7.32 13.06
N LYS A 87 -14.59 6.59 13.86
CA LYS A 87 -15.42 5.50 13.36
C LYS A 87 -16.35 5.98 12.23
N GLY A 88 -16.27 5.31 11.08
CA GLY A 88 -17.09 5.61 9.90
C GLY A 88 -16.51 6.69 8.98
N GLU A 89 -15.34 7.24 9.29
CA GLU A 89 -14.65 8.13 8.37
C GLU A 89 -14.18 7.41 7.11
N CYS A 90 -14.28 8.14 6.00
CA CYS A 90 -13.83 7.70 4.69
C CYS A 90 -12.92 8.78 4.10
N ILE A 91 -11.64 8.46 3.94
CA ILE A 91 -10.66 9.39 3.36
C ILE A 91 -10.46 9.05 1.88
N PRO A 92 -10.79 9.96 0.96
CA PRO A 92 -10.48 9.78 -0.46
C PRO A 92 -8.97 9.94 -0.68
N VAL A 93 -8.36 8.98 -1.37
CA VAL A 93 -6.94 9.00 -1.72
C VAL A 93 -6.81 9.10 -3.24
N ARG A 94 -5.98 10.04 -3.71
CA ARG A 94 -5.67 10.21 -5.12
C ARG A 94 -4.16 10.32 -5.31
N LEU A 95 -3.56 9.30 -5.92
CA LEU A 95 -2.11 9.27 -6.19
C LEU A 95 -1.87 9.42 -7.68
N TYR A 96 -1.24 10.52 -8.07
CA TYR A 96 -0.85 10.76 -9.46
C TYR A 96 0.47 10.04 -9.74
N LEU A 97 0.48 9.17 -10.75
CA LEU A 97 1.71 8.47 -11.17
C LEU A 97 2.56 9.34 -12.10
N ASN A 98 1.94 10.32 -12.76
CA ASN A 98 2.64 11.26 -13.63
C ASN A 98 3.67 12.08 -12.83
N GLY A 99 4.92 12.11 -13.29
CA GLY A 99 6.03 12.80 -12.63
C GLY A 99 6.78 11.96 -11.59
N LEU A 100 6.32 10.73 -11.30
CA LEU A 100 7.09 9.79 -10.49
C LEU A 100 8.07 9.01 -11.37
N ASP A 101 9.24 8.66 -10.83
CA ASP A 101 10.20 7.75 -11.47
C ASP A 101 9.72 6.30 -11.41
N THR A 102 8.62 6.04 -12.11
CA THR A 102 8.01 4.72 -12.24
C THR A 102 8.38 4.09 -13.56
N CYS A 103 8.63 2.79 -13.55
CA CYS A 103 8.88 1.99 -14.75
C CYS A 103 7.79 0.91 -14.89
N PRO A 104 7.64 0.31 -16.07
CA PRO A 104 6.75 -0.84 -16.23
C PRO A 104 7.14 -1.99 -15.32
N THR A 105 6.17 -2.83 -14.95
CA THR A 105 6.44 -4.08 -14.24
C THR A 105 7.09 -5.08 -15.19
N TYR A 106 8.30 -5.51 -14.87
CA TYR A 106 9.07 -6.47 -15.64
C TYR A 106 9.05 -7.83 -14.96
N LYS A 107 8.32 -8.78 -15.55
CA LYS A 107 8.24 -10.15 -15.02
C LYS A 107 9.32 -11.00 -15.69
N ASN A 108 10.35 -11.35 -14.92
CA ASN A 108 11.35 -12.34 -15.29
C ASN A 108 12.03 -12.10 -16.67
N VAL A 109 12.67 -10.95 -16.83
CA VAL A 109 13.43 -10.59 -18.04
C VAL A 109 14.68 -11.47 -18.11
N GLN A 110 14.71 -12.35 -19.11
CA GLN A 110 15.81 -13.27 -19.40
C GLN A 110 16.29 -14.12 -18.20
N ASN A 111 15.41 -14.46 -17.25
CA ASN A 111 15.81 -15.15 -16.01
C ASN A 111 16.84 -14.39 -15.16
N LYS A 112 16.96 -13.07 -15.37
CA LYS A 112 17.98 -12.22 -14.75
C LYS A 112 17.40 -11.04 -13.98
N LEU A 113 16.26 -10.49 -14.39
CA LEU A 113 15.71 -9.29 -13.77
C LEU A 113 14.20 -9.42 -13.56
N SER A 114 13.73 -9.07 -12.38
CA SER A 114 12.31 -8.84 -12.10
C SER A 114 12.15 -7.49 -11.43
N VAL A 115 11.22 -6.67 -11.93
CA VAL A 115 10.86 -5.39 -11.33
C VAL A 115 9.37 -5.41 -11.03
N ARG A 116 9.02 -5.33 -9.75
CA ARG A 116 7.63 -5.35 -9.26
C ARG A 116 7.33 -4.10 -8.45
N HIS A 117 6.07 -3.69 -8.48
CA HIS A 117 5.60 -2.51 -7.77
C HIS A 117 4.56 -2.91 -6.73
N TYR A 118 4.62 -2.28 -5.57
CA TYR A 118 3.73 -2.54 -4.44
C TYR A 118 3.18 -1.24 -3.88
N ILE A 119 1.90 -1.23 -3.56
CA ILE A 119 1.33 -0.25 -2.64
C ILE A 119 1.55 -0.79 -1.24
N ASN A 120 2.30 -0.05 -0.43
CA ASN A 120 2.54 -0.35 0.97
C ASN A 120 1.72 0.61 1.83
N LEU A 121 0.73 0.09 2.55
CA LEU A 121 0.03 0.84 3.58
C LEU A 121 0.76 0.61 4.91
N THR A 122 1.16 1.68 5.58
CA THR A 122 1.82 1.67 6.89
C THR A 122 1.00 2.47 7.90
N ILE A 123 0.80 1.92 9.08
CA ILE A 123 0.14 2.56 10.22
C ILE A 123 1.13 2.53 11.37
N VAL A 124 1.31 3.68 12.02
CA VAL A 124 2.16 3.85 13.19
C VAL A 124 1.24 4.20 14.36
N ASP A 125 1.34 3.45 15.46
CA ASP A 125 0.63 3.78 16.70
C ASP A 125 1.43 4.76 17.58
N GLU A 126 0.82 5.26 18.66
CA GLU A 126 1.49 6.14 19.63
C GLU A 126 2.66 5.46 20.37
N GLN A 127 2.75 4.13 20.34
CA GLN A 127 3.86 3.36 20.93
C GLN A 127 4.98 3.10 19.90
N ASP A 128 4.97 3.81 18.77
CA ASP A 128 5.90 3.68 17.63
C ASP A 128 5.93 2.28 16.99
N LYS A 129 4.94 1.43 17.27
CA LYS A 129 4.79 0.13 16.62
C LYS A 129 4.16 0.33 15.25
N ARG A 130 4.75 -0.37 14.27
CA ARG A 130 4.44 -0.22 12.85
C ARG A 130 3.72 -1.44 12.32
N TYR A 131 2.53 -1.22 11.78
CA TYR A 131 1.76 -2.22 11.06
C TYR A 131 1.82 -1.89 9.59
N PHE A 132 2.06 -2.89 8.74
CA PHE A 132 2.11 -2.66 7.31
C PHE A 132 1.50 -3.80 6.51
N LYS A 133 0.90 -3.46 5.37
CA LYS A 133 0.44 -4.42 4.38
C LYS A 133 0.85 -3.93 3.01
N LYS A 134 1.41 -4.85 2.23
CA LYS A 134 1.82 -4.60 0.84
C LYS A 134 0.91 -5.36 -0.10
N GLN A 135 0.56 -4.74 -1.21
CA GLN A 135 -0.24 -5.33 -2.27
C GLN A 135 0.40 -5.02 -3.62
N GLU A 136 0.58 -6.05 -4.45
CA GLU A 136 1.22 -5.91 -5.77
C GLU A 136 0.32 -5.13 -6.73
N ILE A 137 0.92 -4.22 -7.49
CA ILE A 137 0.30 -3.49 -8.59
C ILE A 137 1.14 -3.63 -9.86
N GLU A 138 0.48 -3.69 -11.01
CA GLU A 138 1.13 -3.84 -12.31
C GLU A 138 1.18 -2.48 -13.03
N PHE A 139 2.38 -2.02 -13.36
CA PHE A 139 2.56 -0.86 -14.21
C PHE A 139 2.81 -1.27 -15.65
N TRP A 140 2.17 -0.56 -16.57
CA TRP A 140 2.32 -0.77 -18.00
C TRP A 140 2.47 0.56 -18.75
N ARG A 141 3.00 0.49 -19.96
CA ARG A 141 3.20 1.63 -20.85
C ARG A 141 2.42 1.39 -22.14
N ASN A 142 1.62 2.38 -22.56
CA ASN A 142 0.72 2.26 -23.72
C ASN A 142 1.44 2.45 -25.05
N ARG A 143 2.42 3.36 -25.10
CA ARG A 143 3.25 3.57 -26.29
C ARG A 143 4.66 3.08 -26.04
N LEU A 144 5.16 2.23 -26.92
CA LEU A 144 6.60 2.21 -27.20
C LEU A 144 6.94 3.62 -27.69
N GLY A 145 7.95 4.24 -27.09
CA GLY A 145 8.37 5.59 -27.46
C GLY A 145 8.62 5.70 -28.96
#